data_AF-A0A844H194-F1
#
_entry.id   AF-A0A844H194-F1
#
_cell.length_a   1.000
_cell.length_b   1.000
_cell.length_c   1.000
_cell.angle_alpha   90.00
_cell.angle_beta   90.00
_cell.angle_gamma   90.00
#
_symmetry.space_group_name_H-M   'P 1'
#
loop_
_entity.id
_entity.type
_entity.pdbx_description
1 polymer ?
#
loop_
_entity_poly.entity_id
_entity_poly.type
_entity_poly.pdbx_seq_one_letter_code
_entity_poly.pdbx_strand_id
1 'polypeptide(L)'
;MDRFESLGLKSGIWQGVLHGDAAPGRLLLVHMGARVGDARATAQDDGSWRIAAAIPPQKLSDGVQTFLLLEDQGEGAEPPQPGARHLSSLSIVAGELLEEDMRAEMNLMRSELDLLKKELRRLAAD
;
A
#
# COMPACT_ATOMS: atom_id res chain seq x y z
N MET A 1 -0.51 -17.45 11.68
CA MET A 1 0.05 -16.13 11.31
C MET A 1 -0.97 -15.50 10.38
N ASP A 2 -1.55 -14.38 10.79
CA ASP A 2 -2.73 -13.89 10.08
C ASP A 2 -2.35 -13.37 8.70
N ARG A 3 -3.15 -13.76 7.71
CA ARG A 3 -2.91 -13.47 6.30
C ARG A 3 -4.08 -12.68 5.75
N PHE A 4 -3.79 -11.53 5.14
CA PHE A 4 -4.76 -10.78 4.37
C PHE A 4 -4.74 -11.22 2.91
N GLU A 5 -5.91 -11.51 2.36
CA GLU A 5 -6.15 -11.76 0.95
C GLU A 5 -6.99 -10.62 0.37
N SER A 6 -6.44 -9.90 -0.62
CA SER A 6 -7.16 -8.80 -1.27
C SER A 6 -8.20 -9.35 -2.25
N LEU A 7 -9.44 -8.87 -2.13
CA LEU A 7 -10.54 -9.13 -3.07
C LEU A 7 -10.72 -7.98 -4.07
N GLY A 8 -9.84 -6.98 -4.03
CA GLY A 8 -9.81 -5.84 -4.94
C GLY A 8 -10.57 -4.60 -4.45
N LEU A 9 -10.53 -3.56 -5.28
CA LEU A 9 -11.20 -2.28 -5.08
C LEU A 9 -12.48 -2.23 -5.90
N LYS A 10 -13.62 -1.97 -5.26
CA LYS A 10 -14.91 -1.78 -5.95
C LYS A 10 -15.69 -0.65 -5.28
N SER A 11 -16.23 0.27 -6.08
CA SER A 11 -17.04 1.40 -5.59
C SER A 11 -16.32 2.24 -4.51
N GLY A 12 -15.01 2.42 -4.66
CA GLY A 12 -14.17 3.14 -3.68
C GLY A 12 -13.91 2.38 -2.38
N ILE A 13 -14.29 1.10 -2.29
CA ILE A 13 -14.08 0.26 -1.11
C ILE A 13 -13.09 -0.84 -1.46
N TRP A 14 -11.93 -0.81 -0.80
CA TRP A 14 -10.96 -1.90 -0.84
C TRP A 14 -11.43 -3.02 0.06
N GLN A 15 -11.59 -4.20 -0.53
CA GLN A 15 -12.12 -5.38 0.14
C GLN A 15 -11.06 -6.47 0.26
N GLY A 16 -11.17 -7.26 1.32
CA GLY A 16 -10.32 -8.42 1.53
C GLY A 16 -10.89 -9.38 2.56
N VAL A 17 -10.16 -10.48 2.76
CA VAL A 17 -10.39 -11.44 3.84
C VAL A 17 -9.14 -11.48 4.70
N LEU A 18 -9.32 -11.32 6.01
CA LEU A 18 -8.26 -11.54 6.99
C LEU A 18 -8.50 -12.89 7.66
N HIS A 19 -7.55 -13.80 7.50
CA HIS A 19 -7.54 -15.09 8.20
C HIS A 19 -6.72 -14.94 9.48
N GLY A 20 -7.26 -15.33 10.62
CA GLY A 20 -6.56 -15.32 11.90
C GLY A 20 -7.37 -16.05 12.98
N ASP A 21 -6.70 -16.43 14.07
CA ASP A 21 -7.30 -17.22 15.16
C ASP A 21 -8.06 -16.35 16.17
N ALA A 22 -7.93 -15.02 16.07
CA ALA A 22 -8.54 -14.04 16.95
C ALA A 22 -9.20 -12.91 16.15
N ALA A 23 -10.04 -12.12 16.84
CA ALA A 23 -10.55 -10.89 16.27
C ALA A 23 -9.40 -9.92 15.99
N PRO A 24 -9.40 -9.24 14.81
CA PRO A 24 -8.37 -8.25 14.54
C PRO A 24 -8.47 -7.08 15.51
N GLY A 25 -7.33 -6.45 15.76
CA GLY A 25 -7.25 -5.15 16.40
C GLY A 25 -7.88 -4.04 15.53
N ARG A 26 -7.55 -2.79 15.86
CA ARG A 26 -8.01 -1.64 15.08
C ARG A 26 -7.36 -1.67 13.70
N LEU A 27 -8.19 -1.63 12.66
CA LEU A 27 -7.73 -1.64 11.28
C LEU A 27 -7.73 -0.23 10.69
N LEU A 28 -6.57 0.21 10.21
CA LEU A 28 -6.32 1.57 9.76
C LEU A 28 -5.98 1.60 8.27
N LEU A 29 -6.56 2.56 7.57
CA LEU A 29 -6.14 2.94 6.23
C LEU A 29 -5.17 4.11 6.32
N VAL A 30 -3.94 3.92 5.84
CA VAL A 30 -2.87 4.93 5.88
C VAL A 30 -2.46 5.32 4.48
N HIS A 31 -2.25 6.62 4.27
CA HIS A 31 -1.77 7.18 3.02
C HIS A 31 -0.78 8.31 3.31
N MET A 32 0.38 8.29 2.65
CA MET A 32 1.50 9.21 2.89
C MET A 32 1.86 9.37 4.38
N GLY A 33 1.87 8.25 5.12
CA GLY A 33 2.21 8.22 6.55
C GLY A 33 1.12 8.74 7.50
N ALA A 34 -0.02 9.21 6.98
CA ALA A 34 -1.14 9.67 7.80
C ALA A 34 -2.29 8.66 7.76
N ARG A 35 -2.96 8.44 8.90
CA ARG A 35 -4.27 7.76 8.93
C ARG A 35 -5.27 8.59 8.16
N VAL A 36 -5.94 7.97 7.19
CA VAL A 36 -6.94 8.60 6.33
C VAL A 36 -8.33 7.97 6.46
N GLY A 37 -8.43 6.85 7.16
CA GLY A 37 -9.70 6.19 7.47
C GLY A 37 -9.50 4.91 8.26
N ASP A 38 -10.61 4.26 8.56
CA ASP A 38 -10.64 2.97 9.26
C ASP A 38 -11.22 1.90 8.36
N ALA A 39 -10.69 0.69 8.47
CA ALA A 39 -11.29 -0.47 7.84
C ALA A 39 -12.25 -1.16 8.80
N ARG A 40 -13.37 -1.65 8.27
CA ARG A 40 -14.34 -2.44 9.03
C ARG A 40 -14.01 -3.91 8.89
N ALA A 41 -13.99 -4.63 10.01
CA ALA A 41 -13.95 -6.09 10.05
C ALA A 41 -15.34 -6.64 10.35
N THR A 42 -15.75 -7.68 9.64
CA THR A 42 -17.02 -8.40 9.89
C THR A 42 -16.73 -9.88 9.94
N ALA A 43 -17.06 -10.54 11.06
CA ALA A 43 -16.86 -11.97 11.22
C ALA A 43 -17.63 -12.76 10.14
N GLN A 44 -17.06 -13.86 9.70
CA GLN A 44 -17.66 -14.81 8.76
C GLN A 44 -17.84 -16.17 9.45
N ASP A 45 -18.70 -17.02 8.90
CA ASP A 45 -19.02 -18.33 9.49
C ASP A 45 -17.85 -19.32 9.50
N ASP A 46 -16.85 -19.10 8.63
CA ASP A 46 -15.63 -19.90 8.54
C ASP A 46 -14.51 -19.43 9.48
N GLY A 47 -14.80 -18.48 10.38
CA GLY A 47 -13.84 -17.90 11.31
C GLY A 47 -12.94 -16.82 10.70
N SER A 48 -13.08 -16.50 9.41
CA SER A 48 -12.37 -15.38 8.78
C SER A 48 -13.09 -14.05 9.01
N TRP A 49 -12.42 -12.96 8.64
CA TRP A 49 -12.98 -11.61 8.75
C TRP A 49 -13.05 -10.95 7.38
N ARG A 50 -14.24 -10.52 6.97
CA ARG A 50 -14.41 -9.64 5.81
C ARG A 50 -13.93 -8.25 6.16
N ILE A 51 -12.97 -7.74 5.41
CA ILE A 51 -12.41 -6.40 5.59
C ILE A 51 -12.93 -5.47 4.50
N ALA A 52 -13.34 -4.27 4.89
CA ALA A 52 -13.76 -3.21 3.98
C ALA A 52 -13.16 -1.86 4.40
N ALA A 53 -12.29 -1.28 3.57
CA ALA A 53 -11.68 0.02 3.78
C ALA A 53 -12.14 1.00 2.69
N ALA A 54 -12.86 2.05 3.08
CA ALA A 54 -13.28 3.09 2.14
C ALA A 54 -12.09 4.02 1.82
N ILE A 55 -11.78 4.18 0.54
CA ILE A 55 -10.76 5.11 0.06
C ILE A 55 -11.35 6.52 0.03
N PRO A 56 -10.81 7.47 0.81
CA PRO A 56 -11.32 8.84 0.81
C PRO A 56 -11.07 9.48 -0.57
N PRO A 57 -12.09 9.98 -1.27
CA PRO A 57 -11.92 10.53 -2.62
C PRO A 57 -10.99 11.75 -2.63
N GLN A 58 -10.89 12.50 -1.53
CA GLN A 58 -9.97 13.63 -1.38
C GLN A 58 -8.48 13.22 -1.31
N LYS A 59 -8.20 11.92 -1.22
CA LYS A 59 -6.85 11.34 -1.27
C LYS A 59 -6.53 10.71 -2.63
N LEU A 60 -7.42 10.85 -3.61
CA LEU A 60 -7.18 10.43 -4.98
C LEU A 60 -6.64 11.60 -5.80
N SER A 61 -5.56 11.34 -6.51
CA SER A 61 -4.95 12.27 -7.47
C SER A 61 -4.24 11.47 -8.56
N ASP A 62 -3.92 12.13 -9.67
CA ASP A 62 -3.16 11.54 -10.77
C ASP A 62 -1.84 10.94 -10.30
N GLY A 63 -1.34 9.97 -11.07
CA GLY A 63 -0.17 9.18 -10.74
C GLY A 63 -0.51 7.92 -9.92
N VAL A 64 0.48 7.44 -9.16
CA VAL A 64 0.37 6.24 -8.33
C VAL A 64 0.15 6.63 -6.88
N GLN A 65 -0.98 6.22 -6.31
CA GLN A 65 -1.30 6.41 -4.89
C GLN A 65 -1.26 5.07 -4.16
N THR A 66 -0.44 4.98 -3.11
CA THR A 66 -0.35 3.78 -2.29
C THR A 66 -1.07 3.98 -0.96
N PHE A 67 -1.98 3.06 -0.66
CA PHE A 67 -2.67 2.96 0.62
C PHE A 67 -2.18 1.71 1.35
N LEU A 68 -2.00 1.83 2.66
CA LEU A 68 -1.60 0.73 3.54
C LEU A 68 -2.76 0.35 4.44
N LEU A 69 -3.00 -0.94 4.59
CA LEU A 69 -3.86 -1.49 5.62
C LEU A 69 -2.98 -1.93 6.79
N LEU A 70 -3.15 -1.28 7.93
CA LEU A 70 -2.44 -1.59 9.17
C LEU A 70 -3.40 -2.13 10.22
N GLU A 71 -2.87 -2.92 11.14
CA GLU A 71 -3.53 -3.34 12.36
C GLU A 71 -2.73 -2.83 13.56
N ASP A 72 -3.40 -2.22 14.54
CA ASP A 72 -2.80 -1.86 15.82
C ASP A 72 -3.75 -2.06 17.01
N GLN A 73 -3.27 -1.75 18.20
CA GLN A 73 -4.00 -1.87 19.47
C GLN A 73 -4.34 -0.50 20.07
N GLY A 74 -4.37 0.55 19.23
CA GLY A 74 -4.72 1.90 19.68
C GLY A 74 -6.22 2.12 19.76
N GLU A 75 -6.63 3.27 20.31
CA GLU A 75 -8.04 3.59 20.52
C GLU A 75 -8.47 4.85 19.78
N GLY A 76 -9.77 4.96 19.48
CA GLY A 76 -10.38 6.15 18.90
C GLY A 76 -9.69 6.69 17.63
N ALA A 77 -9.44 7.99 17.61
CA ALA A 77 -8.88 8.74 16.48
C ALA A 77 -7.34 8.91 16.53
N GLU A 78 -6.65 8.16 17.39
CA GLU A 78 -5.19 8.26 17.51
C GLU A 78 -4.47 7.92 16.19
N PRO A 79 -3.27 8.50 15.97
CA PRO A 79 -2.37 8.05 14.91
C PRO A 79 -2.05 6.55 15.02
N PRO A 80 -1.54 5.92 13.95
CA PRO A 80 -1.06 4.54 14.01
C PRO A 80 0.00 4.39 15.10
N GLN A 81 -0.17 3.40 15.97
CA GLN A 81 0.75 3.15 17.06
C GLN A 81 2.10 2.63 16.54
N PRO A 82 3.23 2.95 17.21
CA PRO A 82 4.51 2.31 16.90
C PRO A 82 4.39 0.78 17.00
N GLY A 83 4.87 0.07 15.97
CA GLY A 83 4.71 -1.39 15.89
C GLY A 83 3.37 -1.86 15.30
N ALA A 84 2.54 -0.95 14.76
CA ALA A 84 1.41 -1.32 13.93
C ALA A 84 1.81 -2.33 12.85
N ARG A 85 1.07 -3.42 12.76
CA ARG A 85 1.35 -4.52 11.84
C ARG A 85 0.85 -4.14 10.44
N HIS A 86 1.73 -4.22 9.45
CA HIS A 86 1.34 -4.06 8.06
C HIS A 86 0.67 -5.34 7.55
N LEU A 87 -0.58 -5.23 7.11
CA LEU A 87 -1.36 -6.34 6.58
C LEU A 87 -1.24 -6.45 5.06
N SER A 88 -1.38 -5.31 4.36
CA SER A 88 -1.36 -5.27 2.90
C SER A 88 -1.24 -3.83 2.40
N SER A 89 -0.94 -3.69 1.10
CA SER A 89 -0.96 -2.41 0.39
C SER A 89 -1.83 -2.48 -0.86
N LEU A 90 -2.45 -1.36 -1.21
CA LEU A 90 -3.18 -1.15 -2.44
C LEU A 90 -2.56 0.02 -3.20
N SER A 91 -2.19 -0.20 -4.46
CA SER A 91 -1.80 0.87 -5.38
C SER A 91 -2.96 1.20 -6.31
N ILE A 92 -3.34 2.47 -6.35
CA ILE A 92 -4.32 3.03 -7.30
C ILE A 92 -3.53 3.89 -8.29
N VAL A 93 -3.68 3.58 -9.58
CA VAL A 93 -3.10 4.39 -10.67
C VAL A 93 -4.24 5.17 -11.31
N ALA A 94 -4.11 6.48 -11.37
CA ALA A 94 -5.10 7.39 -11.94
C ALA A 94 -4.43 8.43 -12.85
N GLY A 95 -5.22 9.03 -13.75
CA GLY A 95 -4.73 9.99 -14.74
C GLY A 95 -4.23 9.32 -16.02
N GLU A 96 -3.52 10.09 -16.84
CA GLU A 96 -2.92 9.58 -18.08
C GLU A 96 -1.79 8.60 -17.77
N LEU A 97 -1.84 7.40 -18.36
CA LEU A 97 -0.69 6.51 -18.36
C LEU A 97 0.39 7.13 -19.25
N LEU A 98 1.36 7.80 -18.64
CA LEU A 98 2.64 8.21 -19.24
C LEU A 98 3.52 6.98 -19.57
N GLU A 99 2.96 5.86 -20.04
CA GLU A 99 3.71 4.60 -20.23
C GLU A 99 4.93 4.78 -21.13
N GLU A 100 4.84 5.63 -22.16
CA GLU A 100 5.97 5.95 -23.02
C GLU A 100 6.97 6.89 -22.34
N ASP A 101 6.51 7.98 -21.72
CA ASP A 101 7.39 8.97 -21.07
C ASP A 101 8.09 8.38 -19.84
N MET A 102 7.38 7.63 -18.99
CA MET A 102 7.99 6.91 -17.87
C MET A 102 8.99 5.85 -18.33
N ARG A 103 8.71 5.14 -19.43
CA ARG A 103 9.67 4.17 -20.00
C ARG A 103 10.88 4.88 -20.59
N ALA A 104 10.70 6.06 -21.19
CA ALA A 104 11.79 6.90 -21.67
C ALA A 104 12.68 7.39 -20.50
N GLU A 105 12.09 7.92 -19.43
CA GLU A 105 12.81 8.36 -18.23
C GLU A 105 13.51 7.18 -17.52
N MET A 106 12.86 6.01 -17.43
CA MET A 106 13.49 4.80 -16.90
C MET A 106 14.68 4.31 -17.74
N ASN A 107 14.57 4.41 -19.07
CA ASN A 107 15.66 4.05 -19.97
C ASN A 107 16.83 5.03 -19.83
N LEU A 108 16.55 6.34 -19.68
CA LEU A 108 17.55 7.36 -19.43
C LEU A 108 18.28 7.14 -18.10
N MET A 109 17.54 6.85 -17.02
CA MET A 109 18.15 6.51 -15.72
C MET A 109 19.05 5.28 -15.80
N ARG A 110 18.69 4.26 -16.60
CA ARG A 110 19.54 3.09 -16.83
C ARG A 110 20.82 3.45 -17.60
N SER A 111 20.73 4.29 -18.63
CA SER A 111 21.93 4.71 -19.37
C SER A 111 22.90 5.50 -18.50
N GLU A 112 22.38 6.39 -17.65
CA GLU A 112 23.21 7.16 -16.70
C GLU A 112 23.87 6.23 -15.66
N LEU A 113 23.16 5.23 -15.15
CA LEU A 113 23.73 4.23 -14.24
C LEU A 113 24.79 3.35 -14.91
N ASP A 114 24.64 3.02 -16.19
CA ASP A 114 25.62 2.23 -16.92
C ASP A 114 26.90 3.03 -17.22
N LEU A 115 26.76 4.33 -17.51
CA LEU A 115 27.89 5.26 -17.58
C LEU A 115 28.62 5.34 -16.24
N LEU A 116 27.88 5.52 -15.13
CA LEU A 116 28.46 5.54 -13.78
C LEU A 116 29.21 4.23 -13.45
N LYS A 117 28.62 3.07 -13.77
CA LYS A 117 29.26 1.76 -13.57
C LYS A 117 30.53 1.61 -14.39
N LYS A 118 30.57 2.11 -15.62
CA LYS A 118 31.75 2.05 -16.49
C LYS A 118 32.90 2.85 -15.89
N GLU A 119 32.61 4.06 -15.44
CA GLU A 119 33.60 4.93 -14.80
C GLU A 119 34.11 4.33 -13.48
N LEU A 120 33.21 3.78 -12.65
CA LEU A 120 33.57 3.11 -11.41
C LEU A 120 34.47 1.87 -11.66
N ARG A 121 34.16 1.08 -12.70
CA ARG A 121 34.98 -0.09 -13.08
C ARG A 121 36.36 0.31 -13.59
N ARG A 122 36.48 1.42 -14.32
CA ARG A 122 37.79 1.95 -14.74
C ARG A 122 38.63 2.32 -13.53
N LEU A 123 38.07 3.10 -12.61
CA LEU A 123 38.75 3.53 -11.38
C LEU A 123 39.15 2.37 -10.45
N ALA A 124 38.42 1.24 -10.49
CA ALA A 124 38.76 0.05 -9.71
C ALA A 124 39.79 -0.88 -10.38
N ALA A 125 40.12 -0.63 -11.66
CA ALA A 125 41.11 -1.38 -12.40
C ALA A 125 42.48 -0.65 -12.50
N ASP A 126 42.51 0.63 -12.12
CA ASP A 126 43.70 1.43 -11.85
C ASP A 126 44.13 1.29 -10.37
#